data_AF-A0A7C3UD54-F1
#
_entry.id   AF-A0A7C3UD54-F1
#
_cell.length_a   1.000
_cell.length_b   1.000
_cell.length_c   1.000
_cell.angle_alpha   90.00
_cell.angle_beta   90.00
_cell.angle_gamma   90.00
#
_symmetry.space_group_name_H-M   'P 1'
#
loop_
_entity.id
_entity.type
_entity.pdbx_description
1 polymer ?
#
loop_
_entity_poly.entity_id
_entity_poly.type
_entity_poly.pdbx_seq_one_letter_code
_entity_poly.pdbx_strand_id
1 'polypeptide(L)'
;MLLLSVSHAWAQAQLTVTVNVSNNGEQMTVYGFVTNPSKQPVEGAQVSIQVDDVSGKTIHLALIYTDKDGYYLDQFKMPENVNGEFRVYVSAVKTGFERAIAQGEFTSIPEFSTLTFMFVVVTTLVSLMLRKISKPPS
;
A
#
# COMPACT_ATOMS: atom_id res chain seq x y z
N MET A 1 -33.19 -15.55 44.33
CA MET A 1 -31.97 -16.13 43.73
C MET A 1 -31.22 -14.99 43.07
N LEU A 2 -30.15 -14.49 43.69
CA LEU A 2 -29.33 -13.41 43.14
C LEU A 2 -28.34 -14.03 42.14
N LEU A 3 -28.45 -13.70 40.85
CA LEU A 3 -27.43 -14.06 39.86
C LEU A 3 -26.42 -12.92 39.82
N LEU A 4 -25.27 -13.10 40.47
CA LEU A 4 -24.11 -12.24 40.29
C LEU A 4 -23.44 -12.65 38.97
N SER A 5 -23.77 -11.98 37.87
CA SER A 5 -22.97 -12.06 36.65
C SER A 5 -21.70 -11.24 36.86
N VAL A 6 -20.60 -11.89 37.24
CA VAL A 6 -19.30 -11.22 37.23
C VAL A 6 -18.80 -11.21 35.78
N SER A 7 -19.11 -10.13 35.06
CA SER A 7 -18.48 -9.83 33.79
C SER A 7 -17.02 -9.49 34.06
N HIS A 8 -16.15 -10.50 34.07
CA HIS A 8 -14.72 -10.29 34.05
C HIS A 8 -14.32 -9.85 32.64
N ALA A 9 -14.49 -8.57 32.33
CA ALA A 9 -13.82 -7.93 31.22
C ALA A 9 -12.36 -7.71 31.66
N TRP A 10 -11.50 -8.71 31.42
CA TRP A 10 -10.07 -8.47 31.51
C TRP A 10 -9.74 -7.55 30.34
N ALA A 11 -9.26 -6.34 30.62
CA ALA A 11 -8.76 -5.45 29.58
C ALA A 11 -7.69 -6.22 28.78
N GLN A 12 -8.02 -6.61 27.55
CA GLN A 12 -7.07 -7.32 26.70
C GLN A 12 -6.01 -6.31 26.25
N ALA A 13 -4.75 -6.72 26.30
CA ALA A 13 -3.66 -5.90 25.84
C ALA A 13 -3.84 -5.58 24.34
N GLN A 14 -3.73 -4.31 23.96
CA GLN A 14 -3.91 -3.91 22.56
C GLN A 14 -2.61 -4.09 21.77
N LEU A 15 -2.68 -4.75 20.61
CA LEU A 15 -1.56 -4.79 19.67
C LEU A 15 -1.34 -3.42 19.03
N THR A 16 -0.12 -3.19 18.54
CA THR A 16 0.18 -2.12 17.59
C THR A 16 0.65 -2.76 16.29
N VAL A 17 0.13 -2.28 15.16
CA VAL A 17 0.59 -2.66 13.82
C VAL A 17 1.03 -1.41 13.07
N THR A 18 2.16 -1.50 12.36
CA THR A 18 2.64 -0.45 11.44
C THR A 18 2.43 -0.89 10.02
N VAL A 19 2.25 0.06 9.08
CA VAL A 19 2.12 -0.22 7.66
C VAL A 19 3.04 0.69 6.87
N ASN A 20 3.81 0.09 5.97
CA ASN A 20 4.67 0.77 5.01
C ASN A 20 4.43 0.16 3.63
N VAL A 21 4.65 0.96 2.60
CA VAL A 21 4.47 0.55 1.21
C VAL A 21 5.70 0.98 0.42
N SER A 22 6.24 0.09 -0.40
CA SER A 22 7.29 0.40 -1.37
C SER A 22 6.94 -0.16 -2.75
N ASN A 23 7.51 0.46 -3.80
CA ASN A 23 7.37 0.02 -5.18
C ASN A 23 8.77 -0.15 -5.77
N ASN A 24 9.06 -1.32 -6.33
CA ASN A 24 10.34 -1.59 -7.00
C ASN A 24 10.28 -1.49 -8.54
N GLY A 25 9.15 -1.04 -9.09
CA GLY A 25 8.87 -0.94 -10.52
C GLY A 25 8.22 -2.19 -11.12
N GLU A 26 8.26 -3.33 -10.41
CA GLU A 26 7.60 -4.57 -10.85
C GLU A 26 6.43 -4.95 -9.93
N GLN A 27 6.60 -4.72 -8.63
CA GLN A 27 5.70 -5.14 -7.58
C GLN A 27 5.61 -4.09 -6.47
N MET A 28 4.41 -3.98 -5.93
CA MET A 28 4.17 -3.27 -4.68
C MET A 28 4.51 -4.22 -3.53
N THR A 29 5.18 -3.70 -2.50
CA THR A 29 5.48 -4.43 -1.26
C THR A 29 4.82 -3.70 -0.09
N VAL A 30 3.97 -4.42 0.66
CA VAL A 30 3.35 -3.94 1.90
C VAL A 30 4.02 -4.66 3.06
N TYR A 31 4.56 -3.91 4.02
CA TYR A 31 5.31 -4.49 5.11
C TYR A 31 5.20 -3.66 6.40
N GLY A 32 5.50 -4.29 7.52
CA GLY A 32 5.45 -3.63 8.81
C GLY A 32 5.75 -4.58 9.96
N PHE A 33 5.43 -4.12 11.17
CA PHE A 33 5.67 -4.85 12.41
C PHE A 33 4.42 -4.90 13.26
N VAL A 34 4.22 -6.01 13.97
CA VAL A 34 3.24 -6.16 15.05
C VAL A 34 3.98 -6.22 16.38
N THR A 35 3.57 -5.35 17.30
CA THR A 35 4.14 -5.27 18.65
C THR A 35 3.05 -5.29 19.73
N ASN A 36 3.42 -5.73 20.93
CA ASN A 36 2.56 -5.66 22.11
C ASN A 36 2.66 -4.27 22.80
N PRO A 37 1.88 -3.97 23.86
CA PRO A 37 1.97 -2.69 24.57
C PRO A 37 3.35 -2.35 25.13
N SER A 38 4.16 -3.38 25.45
CA SER A 38 5.55 -3.23 25.91
C SER A 38 6.54 -3.04 24.76
N LYS A 39 6.07 -2.80 23.53
CA LYS A 39 6.87 -2.62 22.30
C LYS A 39 7.70 -3.84 21.91
N GLN A 40 7.36 -5.03 22.42
CA GLN A 40 8.03 -6.27 22.03
C GLN A 40 7.37 -6.84 20.77
N PRO A 41 8.15 -7.47 19.87
CA PRO A 41 7.63 -8.11 18.68
C PRO A 41 6.68 -9.25 19.03
N VAL A 42 5.64 -9.43 18.22
CA VAL A 42 4.65 -10.51 18.38
C VAL A 42 4.76 -11.46 17.21
N GLU A 43 5.31 -12.65 17.47
CA GLU A 43 5.42 -13.74 16.50
C GLU A 43 4.08 -14.44 16.24
N GLY A 44 3.85 -14.81 14.97
CA GLY A 44 2.67 -15.54 14.54
C GLY A 44 1.37 -14.80 14.81
N ALA A 45 1.38 -13.46 14.81
CA ALA A 45 0.19 -12.64 14.71
C ALA A 45 -0.36 -12.77 13.29
N GLN A 46 -1.66 -13.02 13.16
CA GLN A 46 -2.34 -13.08 11.88
C GLN A 46 -2.55 -11.64 11.38
N VAL A 47 -2.03 -11.32 10.20
CA VAL A 47 -2.12 -10.03 9.56
C VAL A 47 -2.96 -10.15 8.30
N SER A 48 -4.05 -9.39 8.23
CA SER A 48 -4.88 -9.24 7.03
C SER A 48 -4.55 -7.91 6.37
N ILE A 49 -4.26 -7.95 5.07
CA ILE A 49 -3.95 -6.78 4.24
C ILE A 49 -5.02 -6.67 3.17
N GLN A 50 -5.63 -5.50 3.03
CA GLN A 50 -6.55 -5.16 1.95
C GLN A 50 -6.03 -3.89 1.27
N VAL A 51 -5.98 -3.89 -0.06
CA VAL A 51 -5.62 -2.71 -0.85
C VAL A 51 -6.80 -2.36 -1.75
N ASP A 52 -7.25 -1.12 -1.64
CA ASP A 52 -8.35 -0.57 -2.44
C ASP A 52 -7.82 0.50 -3.41
N ASP A 53 -8.40 0.52 -4.61
CA ASP A 53 -8.13 1.55 -5.61
C ASP A 53 -8.84 2.88 -5.34
N VAL A 54 -8.58 3.86 -6.21
CA VAL A 54 -9.20 5.20 -6.19
C VAL A 54 -10.74 5.18 -6.18
N SER A 55 -11.35 4.11 -6.69
CA SER A 55 -12.81 3.94 -6.72
C SER A 55 -13.36 3.25 -5.47
N GLY A 56 -12.48 2.82 -4.57
CA GLY A 56 -12.80 2.02 -3.40
C GLY A 56 -12.95 0.53 -3.70
N LYS A 57 -12.55 0.06 -4.88
CA LYS A 57 -12.58 -1.36 -5.23
C LYS A 57 -11.35 -2.05 -4.66
N THR A 58 -11.55 -3.16 -3.95
CA THR A 58 -10.45 -4.01 -3.52
C THR A 58 -9.73 -4.64 -4.70
N ILE A 59 -8.44 -4.35 -4.81
CA ILE A 59 -7.54 -4.86 -5.86
C ILE A 59 -6.57 -5.91 -5.34
N HIS A 60 -6.37 -5.98 -4.03
CA HIS A 60 -5.53 -6.99 -3.40
C HIS A 60 -6.01 -7.34 -1.99
N LEU A 61 -5.92 -8.62 -1.64
CA LEU A 61 -6.26 -9.15 -0.32
C LEU A 61 -5.28 -10.27 0.05
N ALA A 62 -4.64 -10.17 1.21
CA ALA A 62 -3.70 -11.16 1.70
C ALA A 62 -3.92 -11.47 3.19
N LEU A 63 -3.56 -12.70 3.56
CA LEU A 63 -3.53 -13.16 4.94
C LEU A 63 -2.19 -13.85 5.22
N ILE A 64 -1.39 -13.26 6.10
CA ILE A 64 -0.05 -13.72 6.43
C ILE A 64 0.17 -13.74 7.94
N TYR A 65 1.26 -14.35 8.39
CA TYR A 65 1.63 -14.40 9.80
C TYR A 65 2.97 -13.69 10.01
N THR A 66 3.11 -12.99 11.13
CA THR A 66 4.38 -12.36 11.49
C THR A 66 5.44 -13.40 11.83
N ASP A 67 6.69 -13.08 11.52
CA ASP A 67 7.86 -13.86 11.95
C ASP A 67 8.25 -13.60 13.41
N LYS A 68 9.37 -14.19 13.86
CA LYS A 68 9.92 -14.04 15.21
C LYS A 68 10.22 -12.59 15.63
N ASP A 69 10.48 -11.72 14.66
CA ASP A 69 10.78 -10.30 14.89
C ASP A 69 9.50 -9.45 14.80
N GLY A 70 8.33 -10.10 14.71
CA GLY A 70 7.03 -9.46 14.56
C GLY A 70 6.83 -8.85 13.17
N TYR A 71 7.72 -9.15 12.22
CA TYR A 71 7.71 -8.57 10.90
C TYR A 71 6.73 -9.31 9.99
N TYR A 72 6.05 -8.55 9.12
CA TYR A 72 5.23 -9.10 8.06
C TYR A 72 5.58 -8.42 6.74
N LEU A 73 5.45 -9.17 5.63
CA LEU A 73 5.64 -8.68 4.27
C LEU A 73 4.72 -9.43 3.32
N ASP A 74 4.13 -8.68 2.40
CA ASP A 74 3.36 -9.19 1.28
C ASP A 74 3.69 -8.41 0.01
N GLN A 75 3.66 -9.08 -1.14
CA GLN A 75 3.99 -8.52 -2.44
C GLN A 75 2.89 -8.79 -3.44
N PHE A 76 2.53 -7.78 -4.23
CA PHE A 76 1.51 -7.93 -5.26
C PHE A 76 1.83 -7.07 -6.48
N LYS A 77 1.34 -7.51 -7.65
CA LYS A 77 1.45 -6.76 -8.89
C LYS A 77 0.31 -5.78 -9.01
N MET A 78 0.64 -4.56 -9.43
CA MET A 78 -0.37 -3.53 -9.64
C MET A 78 -1.22 -3.85 -10.87
N PRO A 79 -2.55 -3.68 -10.82
CA PRO A 79 -3.38 -3.79 -12.01
C PRO A 79 -2.96 -2.77 -13.06
N GLU A 80 -2.82 -3.21 -14.31
CA GLU A 80 -2.56 -2.31 -15.43
C GLU A 80 -3.71 -1.32 -15.59
N ASN A 81 -3.37 -0.06 -15.92
CA ASN A 81 -4.32 1.03 -16.21
C ASN A 81 -5.09 1.61 -15.02
N VAL A 82 -4.69 1.30 -13.77
CA VAL A 82 -5.24 1.98 -12.59
C VAL A 82 -4.18 2.91 -12.02
N ASN A 83 -4.42 4.21 -12.14
CA ASN A 83 -3.54 5.28 -11.66
C ASN A 83 -4.27 6.11 -10.61
N GLY A 84 -3.51 6.70 -9.69
CA GLY A 84 -4.00 7.56 -8.63
C GLY A 84 -3.66 7.05 -7.23
N GLU A 85 -4.44 7.46 -6.25
CA GLU A 85 -4.23 7.18 -4.83
C GLU A 85 -4.90 5.86 -4.40
N PHE A 86 -4.12 5.02 -3.73
CA PHE A 86 -4.54 3.71 -3.23
C PHE A 86 -4.52 3.71 -1.71
N ARG A 87 -5.45 2.99 -1.11
CA ARG A 87 -5.55 2.84 0.35
C ARG A 87 -5.21 1.41 0.74
N VAL A 88 -4.38 1.29 1.76
CA VAL A 88 -3.97 0.01 2.35
C VAL A 88 -4.54 -0.07 3.75
N TYR A 89 -5.37 -1.07 4.00
CA TYR A 89 -5.92 -1.39 5.31
C TYR A 89 -5.23 -2.64 5.84
N VAL A 90 -4.67 -2.53 7.04
CA VAL A 90 -4.02 -3.65 7.71
C VAL A 90 -4.69 -3.89 9.05
N SER A 91 -5.00 -5.15 9.36
CA SER A 91 -5.40 -5.56 10.70
C SER A 91 -4.55 -6.70 11.21
N ALA A 92 -4.24 -6.70 12.49
CA ALA A 92 -3.47 -7.75 13.15
C ALA A 92 -4.25 -8.34 14.33
N VAL A 93 -4.23 -9.67 14.44
CA VAL A 93 -4.92 -10.42 15.50
C VAL A 93 -3.99 -11.49 16.07
N LYS A 94 -3.98 -11.61 17.40
CA LYS A 94 -3.30 -12.69 18.12
C LYS A 94 -4.15 -13.08 19.33
N THR A 95 -4.28 -14.38 19.59
CA THR A 95 -5.00 -14.87 20.78
C THR A 95 -4.45 -14.20 22.05
N GLY A 96 -5.35 -13.67 22.88
CA GLY A 96 -4.98 -12.98 24.12
C GLY A 96 -4.79 -11.46 23.98
N PHE A 97 -4.86 -10.92 22.77
CA PHE A 97 -4.76 -9.47 22.52
C PHE A 97 -5.99 -8.94 21.80
N GLU A 98 -6.24 -7.63 21.95
CA GLU A 98 -7.18 -6.92 21.09
C GLU A 98 -6.60 -6.73 19.69
N ARG A 99 -7.48 -6.68 18.69
CA ARG A 99 -7.13 -6.41 17.30
C ARG A 99 -6.47 -5.04 17.17
N ALA A 100 -5.39 -4.97 16.38
CA ALA A 100 -4.85 -3.71 15.89
C ALA A 100 -5.29 -3.44 14.45
N ILE A 101 -5.39 -2.16 14.09
CA ILE A 101 -5.69 -1.70 12.73
C ILE A 101 -4.72 -0.56 12.39
N ALA A 102 -4.22 -0.53 11.16
CA ALA A 102 -3.47 0.59 10.60
C ALA A 102 -3.89 0.85 9.16
N GLN A 103 -3.62 2.06 8.69
CA GLN A 103 -3.89 2.49 7.32
C GLN A 103 -2.66 3.15 6.73
N GLY A 104 -2.44 2.92 5.44
CA GLY A 104 -1.38 3.53 4.66
C GLY A 104 -1.90 3.90 3.27
N GLU A 105 -1.19 4.77 2.57
CA GLU A 105 -1.59 5.26 1.25
C GLU A 105 -0.37 5.31 0.33
N PHE A 106 -0.59 5.09 -0.96
CA PHE A 106 0.44 5.29 -1.98
C PHE A 106 -0.19 5.78 -3.28
N THR A 107 0.59 6.47 -4.12
CA THR A 107 0.13 6.95 -5.42
C THR A 107 0.86 6.20 -6.53
N SER A 108 0.09 5.65 -7.48
CA SER A 108 0.62 5.16 -8.75
C SER A 108 0.46 6.23 -9.82
N ILE A 109 1.56 6.63 -10.46
CA ILE A 109 1.56 7.57 -11.59
C ILE A 109 1.88 6.82 -12.88
N PRO A 110 1.33 7.26 -14.03
CA PRO A 110 1.67 6.66 -15.31
C PRO A 110 3.16 6.77 -15.59
N GLU A 111 3.79 5.66 -15.96
CA GLU A 111 5.15 5.69 -16.49
C GLU A 111 5.12 6.27 -17.91
N PHE A 112 5.72 7.46 -18.10
CA PHE A 112 5.93 7.99 -19.45
C PHE A 112 7.15 7.31 -20.06
N SER A 113 6.97 6.59 -21.16
CA SER A 113 8.10 5.96 -21.85
C SER A 113 9.06 7.04 -22.40
N THR A 114 10.36 6.84 -22.21
CA THR A 114 11.41 7.71 -22.76
C THR A 114 11.33 7.81 -24.28
N LEU A 115 10.91 6.73 -24.96
CA LEU A 115 10.66 6.73 -26.39
C LEU A 115 9.51 7.69 -26.77
N THR A 116 8.39 7.65 -26.06
CA THR A 116 7.26 8.58 -26.27
C THR A 116 7.71 10.02 -26.11
N PHE A 117 8.51 10.31 -25.08
CA PHE A 117 9.07 11.64 -24.86
C PHE A 117 10.00 12.07 -25.99
N MET A 118 10.92 11.20 -26.42
CA MET A 118 11.84 11.48 -27.53
C MET A 118 11.09 11.71 -28.86
N PHE A 119 10.05 10.92 -29.13
CA PHE A 119 9.18 11.14 -30.29
C PHE A 119 8.54 12.54 -30.26
N VAL A 120 7.95 12.94 -29.13
CA VAL A 120 7.33 14.27 -28.98
C VAL A 120 8.35 15.39 -29.18
N VAL A 121 9.56 15.26 -28.61
CA VAL A 121 10.63 16.24 -28.77
C VAL A 121 11.05 16.36 -30.24
N VAL A 122 11.30 15.23 -30.91
CA VAL A 122 11.70 15.22 -32.33
C VAL A 122 10.62 15.81 -33.22
N THR A 123 9.34 15.43 -33.04
CA THR A 123 8.24 15.97 -33.85
C THR A 123 8.07 17.47 -33.66
N THR A 124 8.29 17.97 -32.43
CA THR A 124 8.20 19.39 -32.13
C THR A 124 9.32 20.17 -32.80
N LEU A 125 10.56 19.67 -32.73
CA LEU A 125 11.72 20.27 -33.41
C LEU A 125 11.56 20.29 -34.93
N VAL A 126 11.11 19.18 -35.52
CA VAL A 126 10.82 19.10 -36.97
C VAL A 126 9.74 20.10 -37.36
N SER A 127 8.66 20.20 -36.59
CA SER A 127 7.58 21.17 -36.83
C SER A 127 8.07 22.62 -36.76
N LEU A 128 8.95 22.94 -35.81
CA LEU A 128 9.59 24.26 -35.70
C LEU A 128 10.49 24.57 -36.90
N MET A 129 11.28 23.60 -37.36
CA MET A 129 12.14 23.75 -38.53
C MET A 129 11.33 23.96 -39.81
N LEU A 130 10.26 23.19 -40.01
CA LEU A 130 9.36 23.34 -41.17
C LEU A 130 8.68 24.71 -41.18
N ARG A 131 8.23 25.22 -40.01
CA ARG A 131 7.67 26.58 -39.88
C ARG A 131 8.67 27.69 -40.18
N LYS A 132 9.96 27.47 -39.90
CA LYS A 132 11.03 28.44 -40.18
C LYS A 132 11.33 28.53 -41.68
N ILE A 133 11.25 27.41 -42.39
CA ILE A 133 11.50 27.32 -43.85
C ILE A 133 10.32 27.86 -44.66
N SER A 134 9.08 27.75 -44.15
CA SER A 134 7.87 28.18 -44.86
C SER A 134 7.59 29.69 -44.83
N LYS A 135 8.41 30.51 -44.17
CA LYS A 135 8.26 31.99 -44.21
C LYS A 135 8.93 32.54 -45.48
N PRO A 136 8.19 33.19 -46.40
CA PRO A 136 8.80 33.79 -47.58
C PRO A 136 9.73 34.97 -47.20
N PRO A 137 10.81 35.22 -47.96
CA PRO A 137 11.66 36.38 -47.75
C PRO A 137 10.85 37.66 -47.99
N SER A 138 10.91 38.57 -47.01
CA SER A 138 10.37 39.95 -47.10
C SER A 138 11.25 40.84 -47.96
#